data_AF-A0A1E4N9A8-F1
#
_entry.id   AF-A0A1E4N9A8-F1
#
_cell.length_a   1.000
_cell.length_b   1.000
_cell.length_c   1.000
_cell.angle_alpha   90.00
_cell.angle_beta   90.00
_cell.angle_gamma   90.00
#
_symmetry.space_group_name_H-M   'P 1'
#
loop_
_entity.id
_entity.type
_entity.pdbx_description
1 polymer ?
#
loop_
_entity_poly.entity_id
_entity_poly.type
_entity_poly.pdbx_seq_one_letter_code
_entity_poly.pdbx_strand_id
1 'polypeptide(L)'
;MDDTIEDPVCGMQVSRDSFAIEHLGIHYAFCSQQCQDRFEANPHLYIGVPGEQAPKQKGLEIVKQRRFRLEQPLTNEEAAILVKELGAMMGIRSMEVTGDTISITYDLLQATAEQIEVRIGEVGGLLGTGWAERLQRGFVHYVEECEVGNLEVKPHRGHH
;
A
#
# COMPACT_ATOMS: atom_id res chain seq x y z
N MET A 1 -18.48 30.78 0.98
CA MET A 1 -17.69 30.13 2.04
C MET A 1 -17.48 28.73 1.53
N ASP A 2 -16.28 28.40 1.08
CA ASP A 2 -15.99 27.08 0.53
C ASP A 2 -15.96 26.09 1.69
N ASP A 3 -17.04 25.31 1.81
CA ASP A 3 -17.18 24.26 2.81
C ASP A 3 -16.32 23.06 2.37
N THR A 4 -15.04 23.15 2.70
CA THR A 4 -14.04 22.12 2.38
C THR A 4 -13.73 21.29 3.61
N ILE A 5 -13.55 19.99 3.41
CA ILE A 5 -13.15 19.02 4.43
C ILE A 5 -11.82 18.39 4.02
N GLU A 6 -11.03 17.97 5.02
CA GLU A 6 -9.77 17.29 4.79
C GLU A 6 -10.02 15.82 4.39
N ASP A 7 -9.41 15.39 3.30
CA ASP A 7 -9.34 13.97 2.92
C ASP A 7 -8.49 13.21 3.97
N PRO A 8 -9.05 12.24 4.70
CA PRO A 8 -8.36 11.56 5.80
C PRO A 8 -7.20 10.66 5.35
N VAL A 9 -7.10 10.35 4.05
CA VAL A 9 -6.04 9.51 3.49
C VAL A 9 -4.82 10.34 3.15
N CYS A 10 -5.01 11.43 2.40
CA CYS A 10 -3.91 12.23 1.87
C CYS A 10 -3.73 13.62 2.53
N GLY A 11 -4.71 14.11 3.28
CA GLY A 11 -4.70 15.44 3.92
C GLY A 11 -5.08 16.60 2.98
N MET A 12 -5.58 16.32 1.78
CA MET A 12 -5.96 17.36 0.82
C MET A 12 -7.33 17.96 1.18
N GLN A 13 -7.46 19.29 1.13
CA GLN A 13 -8.74 19.97 1.29
C GLN A 13 -9.61 19.77 0.03
N VAL A 14 -10.81 19.21 0.20
CA VAL A 14 -11.73 18.86 -0.88
C VAL A 14 -13.14 19.36 -0.60
N SER A 15 -13.97 19.47 -1.64
CA SER A 15 -15.40 19.73 -1.46
C SER A 15 -16.06 18.53 -0.78
N ARG A 16 -17.06 18.78 0.08
CA ARG A 16 -17.79 17.72 0.81
C ARG A 16 -18.49 16.70 -0.09
N ASP A 17 -18.80 17.07 -1.33
CA ASP A 17 -19.47 16.20 -2.29
C ASP A 17 -18.48 15.41 -3.17
N SER A 18 -17.17 15.67 -3.06
CA SER A 18 -16.14 14.99 -3.85
C SER A 18 -15.90 13.57 -3.34
N PHE A 19 -16.26 12.57 -4.16
CA PHE A 19 -16.12 11.15 -3.84
C PHE A 19 -16.70 10.80 -2.45
N ALA A 20 -17.82 11.44 -2.10
CA ALA A 20 -18.32 11.40 -0.74
C ALA A 20 -18.89 10.02 -0.36
N ILE A 21 -18.63 9.61 0.88
CA ILE A 21 -19.21 8.41 1.48
C ILE A 21 -19.72 8.69 2.89
N GLU A 22 -20.54 7.78 3.39
CA GLU A 22 -20.91 7.73 4.80
C GLU A 22 -20.31 6.49 5.45
N HIS A 23 -19.55 6.68 6.52
CA HIS A 23 -18.96 5.60 7.31
C HIS A 23 -19.27 5.81 8.79
N LEU A 24 -19.94 4.84 9.41
CA LEU A 24 -20.40 4.91 10.80
C LEU A 24 -21.25 6.17 11.12
N GLY A 25 -22.05 6.63 10.15
CA GLY A 25 -22.88 7.84 10.30
C GLY A 25 -22.11 9.15 10.18
N ILE A 26 -20.83 9.11 9.78
CA ILE A 26 -20.00 10.29 9.53
C ILE A 26 -19.73 10.41 8.04
N HIS A 27 -19.90 11.63 7.50
CA HIS A 27 -19.58 11.93 6.11
C HIS A 27 -18.08 12.16 5.92
N TYR A 28 -17.52 11.50 4.90
CA TYR A 28 -16.15 11.67 4.45
C TYR A 28 -16.13 12.03 2.96
N ALA A 29 -15.12 12.79 2.54
CA ALA A 29 -14.89 13.15 1.15
C ALA A 29 -13.42 12.92 0.80
N PHE A 30 -13.14 12.65 -0.47
CA PHE A 30 -11.80 12.30 -0.94
C PHE A 30 -11.42 13.08 -2.19
N CYS A 31 -10.12 13.26 -2.40
CA CYS A 31 -9.60 13.98 -3.56
C CYS A 31 -9.68 13.18 -4.87
N SER A 32 -9.81 11.86 -4.75
CA SER A 32 -9.80 10.91 -5.85
C SER A 32 -10.47 9.61 -5.45
N GLN A 33 -10.93 8.84 -6.45
CA GLN A 33 -11.41 7.46 -6.26
C GLN A 33 -10.40 6.60 -5.51
N GLN A 34 -9.10 6.76 -5.80
CA GLN A 34 -8.05 6.00 -5.13
C GLN A 34 -7.98 6.26 -3.62
N CYS A 35 -8.19 7.50 -3.17
CA CYS A 35 -8.22 7.80 -1.74
C CYS A 35 -9.49 7.20 -1.08
N GLN A 36 -10.63 7.26 -1.78
CA GLN A 36 -11.85 6.58 -1.33
C GLN A 36 -11.62 5.07 -1.18
N ASP A 37 -11.10 4.39 -2.20
CA ASP A 37 -10.90 2.94 -2.20
C ASP A 37 -9.95 2.50 -1.08
N ARG A 38 -8.88 3.27 -0.84
CA ARG A 38 -7.93 3.04 0.26
C ARG A 38 -8.61 3.15 1.62
N PHE A 39 -9.47 4.16 1.78
CA PHE A 39 -10.23 4.35 2.99
C PHE A 39 -11.21 3.20 3.22
N GLU A 40 -12.00 2.82 2.22
CA GLU A 40 -12.99 1.75 2.32
C GLU A 40 -12.34 0.39 2.63
N ALA A 41 -11.16 0.12 2.07
CA ALA A 41 -10.43 -1.11 2.35
C ALA A 41 -9.98 -1.22 3.81
N ASN A 42 -9.54 -0.11 4.42
CA ASN A 42 -8.99 -0.10 5.79
C ASN A 42 -9.25 1.25 6.51
N PRO A 43 -10.50 1.56 6.89
CA PRO A 43 -10.87 2.90 7.36
C PRO A 43 -10.17 3.27 8.69
N HIS A 44 -9.97 2.29 9.56
CA HIS A 44 -9.31 2.48 10.86
C HIS A 44 -7.83 2.88 10.77
N LEU A 45 -7.19 2.73 9.60
CA LEU A 45 -5.85 3.28 9.37
C LEU A 45 -5.84 4.80 9.38
N TYR A 46 -6.98 5.43 9.05
CA TYR A 46 -7.10 6.86 8.79
C TYR A 46 -7.92 7.61 9.86
N ILE A 47 -9.02 7.03 10.35
CA ILE A 47 -9.97 7.74 11.24
C ILE A 47 -9.99 7.27 12.69
N GLY A 48 -9.28 6.20 13.04
CA GLY A 48 -9.21 5.68 14.41
C GLY A 48 -10.55 5.11 14.88
N VAL A 49 -10.70 4.95 16.19
CA VAL A 49 -11.94 4.52 16.86
C VAL A 49 -12.15 5.35 18.13
N PRO A 50 -13.36 5.40 18.72
CA PRO A 50 -13.58 6.15 19.96
C PRO A 50 -12.57 5.77 21.06
N GLY A 51 -11.81 6.76 21.54
CA GLY A 51 -10.76 6.56 22.55
C GLY A 51 -9.38 6.22 22.00
N GLU A 52 -9.22 6.03 20.68
CA GLU A 52 -7.93 5.70 20.07
C GLU A 52 -7.72 6.34 18.68
N GLN A 53 -6.64 7.11 18.54
CA GLN A 53 -6.24 7.71 17.27
C GLN A 53 -5.78 6.68 16.25
N ALA A 54 -6.05 6.95 14.97
CA ALA A 54 -5.63 6.12 13.85
C ALA A 54 -4.09 6.04 13.75
N PRO A 55 -3.53 4.96 13.19
CA PRO A 55 -2.10 4.88 12.86
C PRO A 55 -1.59 6.08 12.06
N LYS A 56 -2.34 6.53 11.04
CA LYS A 56 -2.00 7.73 10.25
C LYS A 56 -1.89 8.99 11.11
N GLN A 57 -2.83 9.18 12.04
CA GLN A 57 -2.87 10.34 12.94
C GLN A 57 -1.74 10.31 13.97
N LYS A 58 -1.31 9.11 14.38
CA LYS A 58 -0.16 8.90 15.27
C LYS A 58 1.19 8.99 14.53
N GLY A 59 1.20 9.15 13.21
CA GLY A 59 2.41 9.14 12.40
C GLY A 59 3.11 7.77 12.36
N LEU A 60 2.35 6.69 12.56
CA LEU A 60 2.87 5.33 12.50
C LEU A 60 3.02 4.88 11.05
N GLU A 61 4.00 4.02 10.79
CA GLU A 61 4.21 3.36 9.49
C GLU A 61 3.62 1.96 9.55
N ILE A 62 2.86 1.55 8.53
CA ILE A 62 2.26 0.21 8.49
C ILE A 62 3.01 -0.60 7.45
N VAL A 63 4.12 -1.20 7.88
CA VAL A 63 5.01 -1.94 6.99
C VAL A 63 4.44 -3.32 6.68
N LYS A 64 4.29 -3.62 5.39
CA LYS A 64 3.88 -4.92 4.85
C LYS A 64 4.98 -5.48 3.97
N GLN A 65 5.11 -6.80 3.96
CA GLN A 65 5.98 -7.51 3.04
C GLN A 65 5.13 -8.37 2.10
N ARG A 66 5.38 -8.24 0.80
CA ARG A 66 4.70 -9.00 -0.24
C ARG A 66 5.71 -9.76 -1.07
N ARG A 67 5.51 -11.06 -1.18
CA ARG A 67 6.35 -11.97 -1.97
C ARG A 67 5.54 -12.58 -3.10
N PHE A 68 6.09 -12.59 -4.30
CA PHE A 68 5.50 -13.26 -5.46
C PHE A 68 6.58 -13.93 -6.31
N ARG A 69 6.16 -14.96 -7.05
CA ARG A 69 7.04 -15.77 -7.90
C ARG A 69 6.67 -15.53 -9.38
N LEU A 70 7.69 -15.42 -10.20
CA LEU A 70 7.62 -15.34 -11.65
C LEU A 70 7.68 -16.73 -12.28
N GLU A 71 7.16 -16.89 -13.49
CA GLU A 71 7.28 -18.16 -14.23
C GLU A 71 8.72 -18.45 -14.67
N GLN A 72 9.53 -17.40 -14.84
CA GLN A 72 10.94 -17.49 -15.20
C GLN A 72 11.76 -16.50 -14.37
N PRO A 73 13.01 -16.84 -14.04
CA PRO A 73 13.89 -15.95 -13.31
C PRO A 73 14.22 -14.69 -14.10
N LEU A 74 14.44 -13.59 -13.39
CA LEU A 74 14.96 -12.37 -13.98
C LEU A 74 16.47 -12.47 -14.16
N THR A 75 16.96 -11.90 -15.26
CA THR A 75 18.39 -11.62 -15.40
C THR A 75 18.81 -10.54 -14.41
N ASN A 76 20.11 -10.43 -14.13
CA ASN A 76 20.64 -9.41 -13.22
C ASN A 76 20.33 -7.98 -13.70
N GLU A 77 20.30 -7.75 -15.02
CA GLU A 77 19.99 -6.44 -15.61
C GLU A 77 18.51 -6.10 -15.43
N GLU A 78 17.60 -7.04 -15.72
CA GLU A 78 16.16 -6.86 -15.51
C GLU A 78 15.83 -6.64 -14.03
N ALA A 79 16.44 -7.42 -13.13
CA ALA A 79 16.26 -7.26 -11.69
C ALA A 79 16.74 -5.88 -11.22
N ALA A 80 17.88 -5.39 -11.71
CA ALA A 80 18.40 -4.07 -11.36
C ALA A 80 17.48 -2.94 -11.82
N ILE A 81 16.90 -3.04 -13.03
CA ILE A 81 15.91 -2.08 -13.53
C ILE A 81 14.66 -2.11 -12.65
N LEU A 82 14.13 -3.30 -12.37
CA LEU A 82 12.92 -3.47 -11.56
C LEU A 82 13.11 -2.86 -10.16
N VAL A 83 14.21 -3.21 -9.47
CA VAL A 83 14.53 -2.68 -8.13
C VAL A 83 14.66 -1.16 -8.15
N LYS A 84 15.33 -0.60 -9.17
CA LYS A 84 15.49 0.86 -9.30
C LYS A 84 14.15 1.56 -9.50
N GLU A 85 13.32 1.05 -10.41
CA GLU A 85 12.07 1.71 -10.79
C GLU A 85 10.98 1.60 -9.71
N LEU A 86 10.86 0.45 -9.03
CA LEU A 86 9.95 0.31 -7.89
C LEU A 86 10.49 0.99 -6.64
N GLY A 87 11.80 0.93 -6.38
CA GLY A 87 12.42 1.60 -5.24
C GLY A 87 12.27 3.12 -5.24
N ALA A 88 11.98 3.73 -6.40
CA ALA A 88 11.69 5.15 -6.53
C ALA A 88 10.24 5.54 -6.16
N MET A 89 9.35 4.56 -5.97
CA MET A 89 7.98 4.83 -5.54
C MET A 89 7.93 5.23 -4.06
N MET A 90 7.10 6.23 -3.75
CA MET A 90 6.80 6.60 -2.37
C MET A 90 6.20 5.41 -1.62
N GLY A 91 6.69 5.14 -0.42
CA GLY A 91 6.20 4.04 0.43
C GLY A 91 6.94 2.72 0.26
N ILE A 92 7.72 2.51 -0.79
CA ILE A 92 8.56 1.32 -0.91
C ILE A 92 9.77 1.46 0.02
N ARG A 93 9.98 0.48 0.90
CA ARG A 93 11.07 0.43 1.87
C ARG A 93 12.24 -0.38 1.37
N SER A 94 11.96 -1.56 0.83
CA SER A 94 12.96 -2.42 0.22
C SER A 94 12.31 -3.31 -0.85
N MET A 95 13.13 -3.71 -1.81
CA MET A 95 12.78 -4.73 -2.79
C MET A 95 13.97 -5.67 -2.94
N GLU A 96 13.70 -6.95 -2.97
CA GLU A 96 14.68 -8.01 -3.22
C GLU A 96 14.20 -8.89 -4.35
N VAL A 97 15.11 -9.24 -5.25
CA VAL A 97 14.85 -10.16 -6.36
C VAL A 97 15.88 -11.28 -6.27
N THR A 98 15.41 -12.50 -6.07
CA THR A 98 16.25 -13.70 -6.00
C THR A 98 15.73 -14.73 -6.98
N GLY A 99 16.41 -14.86 -8.12
CA GLY A 99 15.99 -15.75 -9.21
C GLY A 99 14.62 -15.35 -9.78
N ASP A 100 13.61 -16.18 -9.51
CA ASP A 100 12.22 -15.98 -9.92
C ASP A 100 11.35 -15.33 -8.84
N THR A 101 11.90 -15.06 -7.66
CA THR A 101 11.14 -14.59 -6.51
C THR A 101 11.40 -13.11 -6.26
N ILE A 102 10.33 -12.33 -6.18
CA ILE A 102 10.35 -10.91 -5.86
C ILE A 102 9.72 -10.72 -4.48
N SER A 103 10.41 -10.00 -3.59
CA SER A 103 9.90 -9.58 -2.29
C SER A 103 9.92 -8.06 -2.20
N ILE A 104 8.82 -7.46 -1.77
CA ILE A 104 8.65 -6.01 -1.65
C ILE A 104 8.16 -5.68 -0.25
N THR A 105 8.88 -4.82 0.43
CA THR A 105 8.47 -4.26 1.72
C THR A 105 8.01 -2.83 1.50
N TYR A 106 6.82 -2.49 1.97
CA TYR A 106 6.21 -1.17 1.73
C TYR A 106 5.33 -0.70 2.89
N ASP A 107 5.20 0.62 3.02
CA ASP A 107 4.29 1.27 3.94
C ASP A 107 2.88 1.38 3.31
N LEU A 108 1.92 0.69 3.92
CA LEU A 108 0.52 0.63 3.47
C LEU A 108 -0.17 2.00 3.54
N LEU A 109 0.35 2.96 4.32
CA LEU A 109 -0.16 4.34 4.35
C LEU A 109 0.37 5.21 3.20
N GLN A 110 1.32 4.71 2.41
CA GLN A 110 1.92 5.42 1.29
C GLN A 110 1.71 4.71 -0.05
N ALA A 111 1.90 3.40 -0.12
CA ALA A 111 1.72 2.59 -1.32
C ALA A 111 0.64 1.52 -1.15
N THR A 112 -0.17 1.29 -2.19
CA THR A 112 -1.09 0.17 -2.25
C THR A 112 -0.50 -1.00 -3.03
N ALA A 113 -1.01 -2.20 -2.76
CA ALA A 113 -0.74 -3.38 -3.56
C ALA A 113 -0.97 -3.10 -5.06
N GLU A 114 -2.14 -2.60 -5.43
CA GLU A 114 -2.50 -2.30 -6.82
C GLU A 114 -1.55 -1.29 -7.50
N GLN A 115 -1.15 -0.21 -6.82
CA GLN A 115 -0.18 0.74 -7.36
C GLN A 115 1.15 0.08 -7.69
N ILE A 116 1.61 -0.82 -6.82
CA ILE A 116 2.83 -1.59 -7.03
C ILE A 116 2.68 -2.51 -8.24
N GLU A 117 1.53 -3.17 -8.40
CA GLU A 117 1.22 -4.05 -9.52
C GLU A 117 1.22 -3.32 -10.86
N VAL A 118 0.53 -2.17 -10.92
CA VAL A 118 0.50 -1.32 -12.11
C VAL A 118 1.92 -0.91 -12.47
N ARG A 119 2.72 -0.46 -11.51
CA ARG A 119 4.11 -0.04 -11.77
C ARG A 119 4.98 -1.21 -12.23
N ILE A 120 4.84 -2.39 -11.63
CA ILE A 120 5.51 -3.62 -12.07
C ILE A 120 5.15 -3.92 -13.54
N GLY A 121 3.87 -3.82 -13.90
CA GLY A 121 3.39 -3.94 -15.28
C GLY A 121 4.05 -2.96 -16.25
N GLU A 122 4.08 -1.67 -15.88
CA GLU A 122 4.72 -0.60 -16.67
C GLU A 122 6.21 -0.85 -16.89
N VAL A 123 6.95 -1.16 -15.81
CA VAL A 123 8.39 -1.39 -15.87
C VAL A 123 8.71 -2.59 -16.75
N GLY A 124 7.94 -3.67 -16.62
CA GLY A 124 8.18 -4.83 -17.44
C GLY A 124 7.82 -4.66 -18.92
N GLY A 125 6.93 -3.72 -19.27
CA GLY A 125 6.78 -3.26 -20.65
C GLY A 125 8.08 -2.73 -21.26
N LEU A 126 9.00 -2.20 -20.43
CA LEU A 126 10.34 -1.76 -20.85
C LEU A 126 11.35 -2.91 -20.93
N LEU A 127 11.12 -4.02 -20.22
CA LEU A 127 12.02 -5.18 -20.17
C LEU A 127 11.87 -6.11 -21.39
N GLY A 128 10.86 -5.88 -22.23
CA GLY A 128 10.72 -6.52 -23.54
C GLY A 128 9.59 -7.55 -23.63
N THR A 129 9.51 -8.21 -24.79
CA THR A 129 8.48 -9.20 -25.11
C THR A 129 8.64 -10.43 -24.22
N GLY A 130 7.60 -10.81 -23.47
CA GLY A 130 7.64 -11.93 -22.53
C GLY A 130 7.34 -11.55 -21.08
N TRP A 131 7.32 -10.26 -20.72
CA TRP A 131 7.04 -9.85 -19.35
C TRP A 131 5.65 -10.27 -18.86
N ALA A 132 4.63 -10.08 -19.70
CA ALA A 132 3.25 -10.44 -19.36
C ALA A 132 3.09 -11.95 -19.16
N GLU A 133 3.89 -12.76 -19.87
CA GLU A 133 3.96 -14.21 -19.74
C GLU A 133 4.76 -14.63 -18.49
N ARG A 134 5.85 -13.91 -18.16
CA ARG A 134 6.66 -14.18 -16.96
C ARG A 134 5.95 -13.81 -15.67
N LEU A 135 5.12 -12.77 -15.70
CA LEU A 135 4.17 -12.50 -14.63
C LEU A 135 3.13 -13.61 -14.65
N GLN A 136 3.32 -14.58 -13.76
CA GLN A 136 2.35 -15.63 -13.53
C GLN A 136 0.97 -14.97 -13.31
N ARG A 137 -0.13 -15.68 -13.67
CA ARG A 137 -1.47 -15.39 -13.10
C ARG A 137 -1.50 -15.42 -11.55
N GLY A 138 -0.35 -15.57 -10.90
CA GLY A 138 -0.05 -15.62 -9.46
C GLY A 138 -0.31 -14.34 -8.68
N PHE A 139 -0.84 -13.27 -9.28
CA PHE A 139 -1.71 -12.33 -8.57
C PHE A 139 -2.99 -12.99 -8.01
N VAL A 140 -3.07 -14.32 -7.95
CA VAL A 140 -4.22 -15.09 -7.44
C VAL A 140 -3.84 -15.95 -6.21
N HIS A 141 -2.55 -16.14 -5.90
CA HIS A 141 -2.13 -16.89 -4.71
C HIS A 141 -1.14 -16.08 -3.86
N TYR A 142 -1.71 -15.17 -3.09
CA TYR A 142 -1.01 -14.30 -2.17
C TYR A 142 -0.68 -15.01 -0.87
N VAL A 143 0.58 -14.87 -0.43
CA VAL A 143 0.90 -14.96 1.00
C VAL A 143 1.35 -13.56 1.40
N GLU A 144 0.38 -12.73 1.81
CA GLU A 144 0.70 -11.50 2.54
C GLU A 144 1.15 -11.94 3.92
N GLU A 145 2.47 -12.13 4.09
CA GLU A 145 3.06 -12.34 5.40
C GLU A 145 2.90 -11.01 6.17
N CYS A 146 1.86 -10.94 7.00
CA CYS A 146 1.73 -9.90 8.01
C CYS A 146 2.73 -10.16 9.14
N GLU A 147 4.03 -9.98 8.91
CA GLU A 147 5.01 -9.98 10.00
C GLU A 147 6.00 -8.83 9.84
N VAL A 148 5.70 -7.66 10.44
CA VAL A 148 6.03 -7.18 11.79
C VAL A 148 7.18 -6.17 11.73
N GLY A 149 6.85 -4.92 12.04
CA GLY A 149 7.80 -3.85 12.30
C GLY A 149 7.11 -2.66 12.98
N ASN A 150 6.86 -2.81 14.29
CA ASN A 150 6.46 -1.76 15.27
C ASN A 150 4.98 -1.37 15.36
N LEU A 151 4.19 -2.19 16.08
CA LEU A 151 3.60 -1.86 17.39
C LEU A 151 2.66 -2.98 17.82
N GLU A 152 3.23 -4.07 18.33
CA GLU A 152 2.52 -4.80 19.39
C GLU A 152 2.43 -3.83 20.58
N VAL A 153 1.30 -3.15 20.77
CA VAL A 153 0.90 -2.73 22.11
C VAL A 153 0.57 -4.03 22.84
N LYS A 154 1.58 -4.66 23.43
CA LYS A 154 1.34 -5.71 24.40
C LYS A 154 0.57 -5.05 25.55
N PRO A 155 -0.62 -5.55 25.95
CA PRO A 155 -1.23 -5.08 27.17
C PRO A 155 -0.22 -5.31 28.28
N HIS A 156 0.29 -4.23 28.85
CA HIS A 156 1.05 -4.31 30.09
C HIS A 156 0.10 -4.89 31.13
N ARG A 157 0.27 -6.19 31.42
CA ARG A 157 -0.18 -6.75 32.69
C ARG A 157 0.67 -6.11 33.77
N GLY A 158 0.25 -4.91 34.19
CA GLY A 158 0.63 -4.36 35.47
C GLY A 158 0.05 -5.26 36.55
N HIS A 159 0.93 -6.05 37.17
CA HIS A 159 0.74 -6.53 38.52
C HIS A 159 0.45 -5.33 39.42
N HIS A 160 -0.68 -5.33 40.12
CA HIS A 160 -0.77 -5.27 41.59
C HIS A 160 -2.22 -5.37 42.05
#